data_AF-A0A2G9HJ69-F1
#
_entry.id   AF-A0A2G9HJ69-F1
#
_cell.length_a   1.000
_cell.length_b   1.000
_cell.length_c   1.000
_cell.angle_alpha   90.00
_cell.angle_beta   90.00
_cell.angle_gamma   90.00
#
_symmetry.space_group_name_H-M   'P 1'
#
loop_
_entity.id
_entity.type
_entity.pdbx_description
1 polymer ?
#
loop_
_entity_poly.entity_id
_entity_poly.type
_entity_poly.pdbx_seq_one_letter_code
_entity_poly.pdbx_strand_id
1 'polypeptide(L)'
;MFSEEFEIYKTLWVEHGDEISLEYSGTHALKGDLVRYGKRTMSGIIKDGMSALSRYYQNNFQDGIRQDAIDLISGHYAMNRDGPSPFQRKGFESLSYFPVASALVIGGLTVTSITLNQVGRSAPQYLSSVLCAGLTAGVMAAVKANGRRICSRPRLCGLF
;
A
#
# COMPACT_ATOMS: atom_id res chain seq x y z
N MET A 1 24.33 5.61 35.75
CA MET A 1 25.10 4.61 34.97
C MET A 1 24.15 3.64 34.26
N PHE A 2 23.42 2.77 34.96
CA PHE A 2 22.48 1.82 34.32
C PHE A 2 21.35 2.43 33.47
N SER A 3 20.87 3.64 33.80
CA SER A 3 19.82 4.31 33.04
C SER A 3 20.27 4.72 31.64
N GLU A 4 21.50 5.25 31.51
CA GLU A 4 22.04 5.67 30.21
C GLU A 4 22.33 4.47 29.32
N GLU A 5 22.90 3.41 29.88
CA GLU A 5 23.13 2.14 29.17
C GLU A 5 21.83 1.54 28.62
N PHE A 6 20.75 1.62 29.42
CA PHE A 6 19.44 1.15 28.99
C PHE A 6 18.82 2.00 27.88
N GLU A 7 18.98 3.32 27.91
CA GLU A 7 18.53 4.20 26.82
C GLU A 7 19.29 3.95 25.51
N ILE A 8 20.61 3.72 25.60
CA ILE A 8 21.43 3.33 24.46
C ILE A 8 20.95 2.00 23.89
N TYR A 9 20.73 1.00 24.76
CA TYR A 9 20.23 -0.31 24.35
C TYR A 9 18.88 -0.22 23.62
N LYS A 10 17.91 0.52 24.18
CA LYS A 10 16.61 0.74 23.53
C LYS A 10 16.75 1.41 22.16
N THR A 11 17.65 2.38 22.05
CA THR A 11 17.88 3.09 20.79
C THR A 11 18.46 2.14 19.74
N LEU A 12 19.51 1.40 20.09
CA LEU A 12 20.16 0.42 19.22
C LEU A 12 19.17 -0.68 18.79
N TRP A 13 18.32 -1.15 19.71
CA TRP A 13 17.29 -2.15 19.40
C TRP A 13 16.29 -1.65 18.36
N VAL A 14 15.86 -0.39 18.47
CA VAL A 14 14.91 0.20 17.52
C VAL A 14 15.57 0.44 16.16
N GLU A 15 16.81 0.93 16.14
CA GLU A 15 17.56 1.13 14.88
C GLU A 15 17.80 -0.19 14.17
N HIS A 16 18.19 -1.24 14.90
CA HIS A 16 18.35 -2.57 14.32
C HIS A 16 17.03 -3.10 13.72
N GLY A 17 15.92 -2.93 14.43
CA GLY A 17 14.60 -3.31 13.91
C GLY A 17 14.19 -2.49 12.67
N ASP A 18 14.55 -1.21 12.63
CA ASP A 18 14.33 -0.32 11.49
C ASP A 18 15.11 -0.80 10.25
N GLU A 19 16.38 -1.20 10.40
CA GLU A 19 17.21 -1.71 9.30
C GLU A 19 16.68 -3.02 8.73
N ILE A 20 16.34 -3.99 9.59
CA ILE A 20 15.72 -5.26 9.14
C ILE A 20 14.43 -4.99 8.36
N SER A 21 13.61 -4.07 8.87
CA SER A 21 12.35 -3.71 8.22
C SER A 21 12.58 -3.03 6.87
N LEU A 22 13.65 -2.22 6.74
CA LEU A 22 14.02 -1.57 5.49
C LEU A 22 14.41 -2.60 4.42
N GLU A 23 15.20 -3.61 4.81
CA GLU A 23 15.64 -4.66 3.88
C GLU A 23 14.46 -5.50 3.39
N TYR A 24 13.58 -5.93 4.31
CA TYR A 24 12.45 -6.79 3.99
C TYR A 24 11.29 -6.06 3.29
N SER A 25 10.92 -4.87 3.79
CA SER A 25 9.69 -4.17 3.37
C SER A 25 9.92 -2.81 2.71
N GLY A 26 11.18 -2.35 2.65
CA GLY A 26 11.53 -1.03 2.11
C GLY A 26 11.09 0.14 2.98
N THR A 27 10.73 -0.08 4.25
CA THR A 27 10.36 1.01 5.19
C THR A 27 10.78 0.69 6.62
N HIS A 28 10.89 1.73 7.45
CA HIS A 28 11.18 1.63 8.90
C HIS A 28 10.12 0.83 9.67
N ALA A 29 10.51 0.26 10.81
CA ALA A 29 9.65 -0.50 11.70
C ALA A 29 8.51 0.37 12.25
N LEU A 30 7.35 -0.24 12.43
CA LEU A 30 6.22 0.42 13.09
C LEU A 30 6.43 0.42 14.60
N LYS A 31 5.86 1.42 15.28
CA LYS A 31 5.80 1.50 16.75
C LYS A 31 7.17 1.63 17.43
N GLY A 32 8.19 2.14 16.73
CA GLY A 32 9.49 2.41 17.34
C GLY A 32 9.43 3.42 18.51
N ASP A 33 8.42 4.29 18.55
CA ASP A 33 8.21 5.25 19.62
C ASP A 33 7.81 4.62 20.96
N LEU A 34 7.05 3.51 20.94
CA LEU A 34 6.74 2.74 22.13
C LEU A 34 7.99 2.12 22.75
N VAL A 35 8.93 1.67 21.92
CA VAL A 35 10.18 1.08 22.40
C VAL A 35 11.15 2.18 22.87
N ARG A 36 11.28 3.30 22.16
CA ARG A 36 12.16 4.41 22.57
C ARG A 36 11.68 5.11 23.84
N TYR A 37 10.40 5.52 23.86
CA TYR A 37 9.87 6.42 24.87
C TYR A 37 8.91 5.75 25.87
N GLY A 38 8.59 4.46 25.69
CA GLY A 38 7.61 3.75 26.52
C GLY A 38 6.16 4.22 26.33
N LYS A 39 5.91 5.20 25.44
CA LYS A 39 4.61 5.80 25.21
C LYS A 39 4.39 6.13 23.74
N ARG A 40 3.13 6.13 23.32
CA ARG A 40 2.74 6.48 21.97
C ARG A 40 2.81 7.99 21.76
N THR A 41 3.48 8.43 20.70
CA THR A 41 3.62 9.84 20.32
C THR A 41 2.77 10.16 19.10
N MET A 42 2.21 11.37 19.01
CA MET A 42 1.43 11.77 17.83
C MET A 42 2.27 11.75 16.55
N SER A 43 3.53 12.20 16.62
CA SER A 43 4.48 12.11 15.52
C SER A 43 4.76 10.64 15.12
N GLY A 44 4.92 9.75 16.10
CA GLY A 44 5.11 8.31 15.85
C GLY A 44 3.91 7.66 15.18
N ILE A 45 2.67 8.04 15.54
CA ILE A 45 1.46 7.57 14.84
C ILE A 45 1.47 7.98 13.38
N ILE A 46 1.81 9.23 13.08
CA ILE A 46 1.85 9.73 11.69
C ILE A 46 2.96 9.03 10.90
N LYS A 47 4.15 8.89 11.48
CA LYS A 47 5.29 8.17 10.86
C LYS A 47 4.93 6.71 10.57
N ASP A 48 4.26 6.05 11.49
CA ASP A 48 3.77 4.68 11.30
C ASP A 48 2.72 4.60 10.20
N GLY A 49 1.80 5.57 10.12
CA GLY A 49 0.82 5.65 9.05
C GLY A 49 1.48 5.77 7.67
N MET A 50 2.45 6.67 7.53
CA MET A 50 3.23 6.81 6.28
C MET A 50 4.00 5.53 5.93
N SER A 51 4.61 4.90 6.92
CA SER A 51 5.36 3.65 6.73
C SER A 51 4.44 2.51 6.31
N ALA A 52 3.24 2.39 6.90
CA ALA A 52 2.24 1.40 6.52
C ALA A 52 1.71 1.63 5.09
N LEU A 53 1.43 2.87 4.71
CA LEU A 53 1.02 3.22 3.35
C LEU A 53 2.11 2.89 2.32
N SER A 54 3.36 3.25 2.64
CA SER A 54 4.50 2.93 1.77
C SER A 54 4.71 1.42 1.63
N ARG A 55 4.61 0.64 2.72
CA ARG A 55 4.65 -0.83 2.65
C ARG A 55 3.54 -1.40 1.79
N TYR A 56 2.31 -0.92 1.97
CA TYR A 56 1.18 -1.37 1.16
C TYR A 56 1.43 -1.12 -0.32
N TYR A 57 1.96 0.05 -0.67
CA TYR A 57 2.31 0.38 -2.05
C TYR A 57 3.45 -0.52 -2.58
N GLN A 58 4.56 -0.62 -1.86
CA GLN A 58 5.71 -1.43 -2.30
C GLN A 58 5.33 -2.90 -2.48
N ASN A 59 4.64 -3.48 -1.51
CA ASN A 59 4.18 -4.87 -1.54
C ASN A 59 3.23 -5.17 -2.72
N ASN A 60 2.32 -4.24 -3.05
CA ASN A 60 1.36 -4.50 -4.12
C ASN A 60 1.86 -4.12 -5.52
N PHE A 61 2.79 -3.16 -5.64
CA PHE A 61 3.13 -2.59 -6.95
C PHE A 61 4.59 -2.74 -7.36
N GLN A 62 5.51 -2.86 -6.41
CA GLN A 62 6.94 -2.97 -6.72
C GLN A 62 7.47 -4.38 -6.50
N ASP A 63 6.83 -5.16 -5.63
CA ASP A 63 7.33 -6.46 -5.19
C ASP A 63 7.51 -7.46 -6.33
N GLY A 64 6.54 -7.56 -7.26
CA GLY A 64 6.65 -8.44 -8.42
C GLY A 64 7.89 -8.16 -9.29
N ILE A 65 8.31 -6.89 -9.41
CA ILE A 65 9.52 -6.52 -10.17
C ILE A 65 10.77 -6.86 -9.37
N ARG A 66 10.75 -6.69 -8.04
CA ARG A 66 11.88 -7.09 -7.17
C ARG A 66 12.09 -8.60 -7.23
N GLN A 67 11.02 -9.39 -7.18
CA GLN A 67 11.09 -10.84 -7.31
C GLN A 67 11.64 -11.25 -8.69
N ASP A 68 11.14 -10.65 -9.77
CA ASP A 68 11.67 -10.90 -11.13
C ASP A 68 13.19 -10.60 -11.19
N ALA A 69 13.67 -9.52 -10.56
CA ALA A 69 15.09 -9.21 -10.54
C ALA A 69 15.91 -10.24 -9.74
N ILE A 70 15.38 -10.71 -8.60
CA ILE A 70 16.01 -11.73 -7.77
C ILE A 70 16.09 -13.05 -8.55
N ASP A 71 15.00 -13.49 -9.17
CA ASP A 71 14.95 -14.74 -9.95
C ASP A 71 15.92 -14.71 -11.14
N LEU A 72 16.14 -13.54 -11.72
CA LEU A 72 17.10 -13.34 -12.80
C LEU A 72 18.55 -13.46 -12.32
N ILE A 73 18.90 -12.79 -11.21
CA ILE A 73 20.28 -12.75 -10.70
C ILE A 73 20.68 -14.09 -10.05
N SER A 74 19.73 -14.76 -9.39
CA SER A 74 19.92 -16.08 -8.79
C SER A 74 19.98 -17.21 -9.82
N GLY A 75 19.61 -16.95 -11.07
CA GLY A 75 19.61 -17.94 -12.15
C GLY A 75 18.40 -18.89 -12.14
N HIS A 76 17.35 -18.58 -11.38
CA HIS A 76 16.09 -19.34 -11.41
C HIS A 76 15.36 -19.20 -12.76
N TYR A 77 15.57 -18.10 -13.49
CA TYR A 77 15.00 -17.91 -14.82
C TYR A 77 16.01 -18.25 -15.94
N ALA A 78 15.66 -19.23 -16.79
CA ALA A 78 16.42 -19.57 -17.99
C ALA A 78 15.95 -18.73 -19.19
N MET A 79 16.85 -17.93 -19.77
CA MET A 79 16.52 -17.10 -20.93
C MET A 79 16.31 -17.95 -22.18
N ASN A 80 15.09 -17.90 -22.73
CA ASN A 80 14.81 -18.44 -24.06
C ASN A 80 15.06 -17.37 -25.14
N ARG A 81 16.01 -17.60 -26.04
CA ARG A 81 16.37 -16.66 -27.12
C ARG A 81 15.31 -16.55 -28.21
N ASP A 82 14.48 -17.56 -28.36
CA ASP A 82 13.46 -17.63 -29.42
C ASP A 82 12.07 -17.14 -28.93
N GLY A 83 11.96 -16.80 -27.65
CA GLY A 83 10.73 -16.33 -27.01
C GLY A 83 10.60 -14.80 -26.96
N PRO A 84 9.39 -14.26 -26.79
CA PRO A 84 9.20 -12.84 -26.52
C PRO A 84 9.87 -12.45 -25.19
N SER A 85 10.39 -11.22 -25.11
CA SER A 85 11.08 -10.79 -23.89
C SER A 85 10.08 -10.67 -22.73
N PRO A 86 10.39 -11.22 -21.54
CA PRO A 86 9.50 -11.14 -20.38
C PRO A 86 9.33 -9.69 -19.87
N PHE A 87 10.26 -8.82 -20.27
CA PHE A 87 10.24 -7.39 -19.97
C PHE A 87 9.49 -6.54 -21.00
N GLN A 88 8.80 -7.13 -21.99
CA GLN A 88 7.86 -6.38 -22.82
C GLN A 88 6.81 -5.72 -21.91
N ARG A 89 7.05 -4.44 -21.61
CA ARG A 89 6.17 -3.57 -20.81
C ARG A 89 4.87 -3.37 -21.57
N LYS A 90 3.94 -4.32 -21.47
CA LYS A 90 2.52 -4.06 -21.73
C LYS A 90 1.98 -3.19 -20.60
N GLY A 91 2.18 -1.88 -20.74
CA GLY A 91 1.39 -0.85 -20.11
C GLY A 91 1.63 -0.61 -18.62
N PHE A 92 2.18 0.55 -18.31
CA PHE A 92 2.08 1.26 -17.02
C PHE A 92 0.62 1.63 -16.66
N GLU A 93 -0.38 0.89 -17.13
CA GLU A 93 -1.79 1.24 -16.99
C GLU A 93 -2.23 1.19 -15.53
N SER A 94 -1.68 0.26 -14.73
CA SER A 94 -2.02 0.13 -13.30
C SER A 94 -1.65 1.37 -12.46
N LEU A 95 -0.52 2.03 -12.76
CA LEU A 95 -0.13 3.27 -12.10
C LEU A 95 -1.06 4.44 -12.47
N SER A 96 -1.65 4.40 -13.67
CA SER A 96 -2.60 5.42 -14.14
C SER A 96 -4.02 5.18 -13.60
N TYR A 97 -4.42 3.92 -13.37
CA TYR A 97 -5.72 3.58 -12.78
C TYR A 97 -5.80 3.90 -11.28
N PHE A 98 -4.69 3.87 -10.55
CA PHE A 98 -4.67 4.06 -9.10
C PHE A 98 -5.06 5.48 -8.60
N PRO A 99 -4.50 6.59 -9.14
CA PRO A 99 -4.92 7.93 -8.73
C PRO A 99 -6.34 8.25 -9.18
N VAL A 100 -6.79 7.73 -10.33
CA VAL A 100 -8.16 7.92 -10.82
C VAL A 100 -9.16 7.14 -9.98
N ALA A 101 -8.90 5.86 -9.68
CA ALA A 101 -9.77 5.05 -8.84
C ALA A 101 -9.82 5.57 -7.40
N SER A 102 -8.68 5.99 -6.82
CA SER A 102 -8.66 6.57 -5.48
C SER A 102 -9.37 7.92 -5.43
N ALA A 103 -9.20 8.79 -6.43
CA ALA A 103 -9.95 10.04 -6.53
C ALA A 103 -11.46 9.81 -6.67
N LEU A 104 -11.89 8.82 -7.45
CA LEU A 104 -13.31 8.47 -7.59
C LEU A 104 -13.91 7.92 -6.28
N VAL A 105 -13.16 7.09 -5.56
CA VAL A 105 -13.62 6.54 -4.26
C VAL A 105 -13.67 7.64 -3.19
N ILE A 106 -12.63 8.46 -3.06
CA ILE A 106 -12.58 9.58 -2.09
C ILE A 106 -13.64 10.62 -2.43
N GLY A 107 -13.78 10.98 -3.71
CA GLY A 107 -14.83 11.88 -4.19
C GLY A 107 -16.23 11.33 -3.90
N GLY A 108 -16.46 10.05 -4.16
CA GLY A 108 -17.75 9.43 -3.87
C GLY A 108 -18.06 9.33 -2.38
N LEU A 109 -17.07 9.02 -1.53
CA LEU A 109 -17.23 8.95 -0.07
C LEU A 109 -17.49 10.33 0.57
N THR A 110 -16.84 11.38 0.05
CA THR A 110 -17.05 12.75 0.54
C THR A 110 -18.43 13.28 0.12
N VAL A 111 -18.84 13.03 -1.13
CA VAL A 111 -20.17 13.42 -1.63
C VAL A 111 -21.27 12.66 -0.88
N THR A 112 -21.13 11.35 -0.66
CA THR A 112 -22.11 10.58 0.14
C THR A 112 -22.18 11.08 1.58
N SER A 113 -21.05 11.38 2.22
CA SER A 113 -21.01 11.90 3.60
C SER A 113 -21.66 13.28 3.75
N ILE A 114 -21.39 14.21 2.83
CA ILE A 114 -22.01 15.54 2.81
C ILE A 114 -23.52 15.43 2.59
N THR A 115 -23.95 14.54 1.69
CA THR A 115 -25.36 14.36 1.36
C THR A 115 -26.12 13.71 2.52
N LEU A 116 -25.53 12.71 3.20
CA LEU A 116 -26.09 12.10 4.41
C LEU A 116 -26.19 13.06 5.59
N ASN A 117 -25.27 14.03 5.71
CA ASN A 117 -25.36 15.04 6.76
C ASN A 117 -26.42 16.13 6.47
N GLN A 118 -26.95 16.17 5.24
CA GLN A 118 -28.05 17.05 4.81
C GLN A 118 -29.40 16.32 4.71
N VAL A 119 -29.43 15.01 4.97
CA VAL A 119 -30.62 14.16 5.00
C VAL A 119 -31.49 14.59 6.17
N GLY A 120 -32.44 15.47 5.85
CA GLY A 120 -33.32 16.12 6.82
C GLY A 120 -34.11 17.29 6.23
N ARG A 121 -33.71 17.83 5.06
CA ARG A 121 -34.36 19.01 4.46
C ARG A 121 -35.21 18.76 3.20
N SER A 122 -34.97 17.74 2.37
CA SER A 122 -35.80 17.52 1.15
C SER A 122 -35.69 16.12 0.51
N ALA A 123 -36.77 15.65 -0.14
CA ALA A 123 -36.85 14.37 -0.87
C ALA A 123 -35.80 14.14 -2.00
N PRO A 124 -35.43 15.13 -2.84
CA PRO A 124 -34.44 14.91 -3.92
C PRO A 124 -33.02 14.61 -3.40
N GLN A 125 -32.69 14.99 -2.17
CA GLN A 125 -31.36 14.74 -1.57
C GLN A 125 -31.18 13.26 -1.19
N TYR A 126 -32.26 12.54 -0.86
CA TYR A 126 -32.23 11.10 -0.58
C TYR A 126 -31.95 10.27 -1.83
N LEU A 127 -32.52 10.66 -2.98
CA LEU A 127 -32.26 9.95 -4.24
C LEU A 127 -30.80 10.11 -4.66
N SER A 128 -30.24 11.31 -4.51
CA SER A 128 -28.83 11.61 -4.80
C SER A 128 -27.87 10.82 -3.90
N SER A 129 -28.16 10.69 -2.60
CA SER A 129 -27.30 9.92 -1.68
C SER A 129 -27.29 8.43 -1.99
N VAL A 130 -28.46 7.84 -2.32
CA VAL A 130 -28.57 6.43 -2.72
C VAL A 130 -27.83 6.16 -4.02
N LEU A 131 -27.95 7.05 -5.02
CA LEU A 131 -27.20 6.93 -6.27
C LEU A 131 -25.69 7.01 -6.05
N CYS A 132 -25.22 7.97 -5.24
CA CYS A 132 -23.80 8.13 -4.95
C CYS A 132 -23.23 6.95 -4.14
N ALA A 133 -24.01 6.40 -3.20
CA ALA A 133 -23.67 5.18 -2.46
C ALA A 133 -23.61 3.95 -3.39
N GLY A 134 -24.54 3.84 -4.34
CA GLY A 134 -24.52 2.79 -5.36
C GLY A 134 -23.30 2.88 -6.27
N LEU A 135 -22.94 4.08 -6.72
CA LEU A 135 -21.74 4.30 -7.56
C LEU A 135 -20.45 3.95 -6.81
N THR A 136 -20.31 4.38 -5.55
CA THR A 136 -19.14 4.04 -4.74
C THR A 136 -19.04 2.54 -4.47
N ALA A 137 -20.15 1.88 -4.12
CA ALA A 137 -20.18 0.43 -3.96
C ALA A 137 -19.84 -0.31 -5.27
N GLY A 138 -20.33 0.17 -6.41
CA GLY A 138 -20.02 -0.37 -7.73
C GLY A 138 -18.55 -0.24 -8.10
N VAL A 139 -17.95 0.93 -7.89
CA VAL A 139 -16.51 1.16 -8.11
C VAL A 139 -15.69 0.25 -7.18
N MET A 140 -16.06 0.14 -5.90
CA MET A 140 -15.36 -0.74 -4.96
C MET A 140 -15.45 -2.21 -5.35
N ALA A 141 -16.61 -2.67 -5.82
CA ALA A 141 -16.79 -4.03 -6.32
C ALA A 141 -15.94 -4.29 -7.58
N ALA A 142 -15.88 -3.33 -8.50
CA ALA A 142 -15.05 -3.41 -9.70
C ALA A 142 -13.56 -3.44 -9.37
N VAL A 143 -13.09 -2.61 -8.43
CA VAL A 143 -11.71 -2.63 -7.92
C VAL A 143 -11.40 -3.96 -7.23
N LYS A 144 -12.31 -4.47 -6.41
CA LYS A 144 -12.13 -5.78 -5.74
C LYS A 144 -12.06 -6.93 -6.75
N ALA A 145 -12.91 -6.92 -7.77
CA ALA A 145 -12.92 -7.93 -8.83
C ALA A 145 -11.63 -7.89 -9.68
N ASN A 146 -11.10 -6.69 -9.95
CA ASN A 146 -9.91 -6.50 -10.78
C ASN A 146 -8.61 -6.35 -9.98
N GLY A 147 -8.65 -6.40 -8.64
CA GLY A 147 -7.51 -6.08 -7.77
C GLY A 147 -6.26 -6.91 -8.07
N ARG A 148 -6.44 -8.19 -8.45
CA ARG A 148 -5.33 -9.07 -8.84
C ARG A 148 -4.57 -8.62 -10.08
N ARG A 149 -5.22 -7.89 -11.00
CA ARG A 149 -4.60 -7.33 -12.22
C ARG A 149 -3.91 -6.00 -11.96
N ILE A 150 -4.32 -5.30 -10.91
CA ILE A 150 -3.77 -4.01 -10.50
C ILE A 150 -2.44 -4.21 -9.75
N CYS A 151 -2.32 -5.29 -8.99
CA CYS A 151 -1.08 -5.61 -8.28
C CYS A 151 -0.01 -6.14 -9.24
N SER A 152 1.22 -5.70 -9.04
CA SER A 152 2.41 -6.25 -9.68
C SER A 152 2.64 -7.67 -9.18
N ARG A 153 2.74 -8.62 -10.11
CA ARG A 153 3.05 -10.03 -9.83
C ARG A 153 4.36 -10.40 -10.51
N PRO A 154 5.15 -11.33 -9.93
CA PRO A 154 6.29 -11.89 -10.64
C PRO A 154 5.82 -12.52 -11.95
N ARG A 155 6.62 -12.32 -12.99
CA ARG A 155 6.36 -12.74 -14.37
C ARG A 155 7.35 -13.78 -14.86
N LEU A 156 8.54 -13.86 -14.26
CA LEU A 156 9.60 -14.78 -14.68
C LEU A 156 9.38 -16.19 -14.16
N CYS A 157 9.14 -16.33 -12.86
CA CYS A 157 8.89 -17.61 -12.20
C CYS A 157 7.48 -17.63 -11.59
N GLY A 158 6.83 -18.79 -11.63
CA GLY A 158 5.59 -18.99 -10.89
C GLY A 158 5.87 -18.95 -9.39
N LEU A 159 5.01 -18.27 -8.63
CA LEU A 159 4.97 -18.44 -7.17
C LEU A 159 4.57 -19.90 -6.89
N PHE A 160 5.43 -20.62 -6.16
CA PHE A 160 5.14 -21.96 -5.63
C PHE A 160 3.89 -21.95 -4.74
#